data_AF-A0A243CRS7-F1
#
_entry.id   AF-A0A243CRS7-F1
#
_cell.length_a   1.000
_cell.length_b   1.000
_cell.length_c   1.000
_cell.angle_alpha   90.00
_cell.angle_beta   90.00
_cell.angle_gamma   90.00
#
_symmetry.space_group_name_H-M   'P 1'
#
loop_
_entity.id
_entity.type
_entity.pdbx_description
1 polymer ?
#
loop_
_entity_poly.entity_id
_entity_poly.type
_entity_poly.pdbx_seq_one_letter_code
_entity_poly.pdbx_strand_id
1 'polypeptide(L)'
;MKKLIATLTTCTCLGLSTISVSAATTEFHEGPGYNLDPIMEAYKAKGPIEGPITLVNINDMKSNVDSPIKRAAWESAGGGEFRVIWGFDRHTSEYKHDEKVHRSSASNNHTTLRSPWENPGDLASVWIKSSLWGNKANWDVQD
;
A
#
# COMPACT_ATOMS: atom_id res chain seq x y z
N MET A 1 17.08 -48.64 -48.29
CA MET A 1 18.47 -48.75 -47.78
C MET A 1 19.01 -47.35 -47.53
N LYS A 2 19.68 -47.18 -46.39
CA LYS A 2 19.97 -45.92 -45.68
C LYS A 2 20.92 -45.00 -46.45
N LYS A 3 20.63 -43.70 -46.51
CA LYS A 3 21.58 -42.64 -46.88
C LYS A 3 21.96 -41.87 -45.62
N LEU A 4 23.26 -41.83 -45.34
CA LEU A 4 23.91 -40.99 -44.32
C LEU A 4 24.22 -39.63 -44.92
N ILE A 5 23.81 -38.53 -44.28
CA ILE A 5 24.50 -37.24 -44.38
C ILE A 5 24.45 -36.59 -42.99
N ALA A 6 25.64 -36.32 -42.46
CA ALA A 6 25.87 -35.57 -41.23
C ALA A 6 25.87 -34.07 -41.52
N THR A 7 25.23 -33.29 -40.65
CA THR A 7 25.35 -31.82 -40.66
C THR A 7 25.56 -31.35 -39.23
N LEU A 8 26.77 -30.84 -38.95
CA LEU A 8 27.07 -30.08 -37.73
C LEU A 8 26.58 -28.66 -37.94
N THR A 9 25.59 -28.21 -37.17
CA THR A 9 25.15 -26.81 -37.17
C THR A 9 25.57 -26.19 -35.86
N THR A 10 26.60 -25.36 -35.90
CA THR A 10 27.08 -24.56 -34.76
C THR A 10 26.09 -23.42 -34.48
N CYS A 11 25.56 -23.37 -33.26
CA CYS A 11 24.65 -22.34 -32.79
C CYS A 11 25.45 -21.14 -32.25
N THR A 12 25.58 -20.07 -33.03
CA THR A 12 26.10 -18.78 -32.55
C THR A 12 24.97 -17.95 -31.97
N CYS A 13 24.82 -17.97 -30.64
CA CYS A 13 23.98 -17.04 -29.90
C CYS A 13 24.76 -15.75 -29.68
N LEU A 14 24.46 -14.68 -30.41
CA LEU A 14 25.02 -13.35 -30.16
C LEU A 14 23.91 -12.37 -29.78
N GLY A 15 23.84 -12.14 -28.46
CA GLY A 15 23.69 -10.82 -27.85
C GLY A 15 22.41 -10.06 -28.16
N LEU A 16 21.32 -10.40 -27.48
CA LEU A 16 20.26 -9.42 -27.23
C LEU A 16 20.84 -8.34 -26.32
N SER A 17 20.91 -7.10 -26.82
CA SER A 17 21.28 -5.93 -26.02
C SER A 17 20.31 -5.83 -24.84
N THR A 18 20.86 -5.88 -23.64
CA THR A 18 20.13 -5.66 -22.39
C THR A 18 19.49 -4.28 -22.46
N ILE A 19 18.16 -4.24 -22.59
CA ILE A 19 17.41 -3.02 -22.33
C ILE A 19 17.57 -2.77 -20.83
N SER A 20 18.43 -1.82 -20.49
CA SER A 20 18.52 -1.28 -19.13
C SER A 20 17.17 -0.63 -18.83
N VAL A 21 16.28 -1.38 -18.19
CA VAL A 21 15.12 -0.80 -17.50
C VAL A 21 15.70 -0.06 -16.29
N SER A 22 15.94 1.24 -16.46
CA SER A 22 16.01 2.14 -15.30
C SER A 22 14.68 2.02 -14.58
N ALA A 23 14.70 1.45 -13.38
CA ALA A 23 13.59 1.57 -12.45
C ALA A 23 13.41 3.06 -12.17
N ALA A 24 12.48 3.70 -12.87
CA ALA A 24 12.01 5.01 -12.50
C ALA A 24 11.41 4.87 -11.11
N THR A 25 12.09 5.40 -10.10
CA THR A 25 11.43 5.79 -8.86
C THR A 25 10.53 6.95 -9.23
N THR A 26 9.34 6.64 -9.72
CA THR A 26 8.24 7.60 -9.71
C THR A 26 8.05 7.99 -8.26
N GLU A 27 8.48 9.20 -7.90
CA GLU A 27 7.99 9.85 -6.69
C GLU A 27 6.49 9.99 -6.88
N PHE A 28 5.74 9.09 -6.23
CA PHE A 28 4.30 9.02 -6.37
C PHE A 28 3.70 10.06 -5.44
N HIS A 29 3.03 11.06 -6.01
CA HIS A 29 2.20 12.00 -5.27
C HIS A 29 0.92 11.28 -4.82
N GLU A 30 1.02 10.46 -3.79
CA GLU A 30 -0.16 9.99 -3.06
C GLU A 30 -0.63 11.10 -2.11
N GLY A 31 -1.93 11.14 -1.79
CA GLY A 31 -2.48 12.08 -0.81
C GLY A 31 -1.74 12.02 0.54
N PRO A 32 -2.00 12.98 1.46
CA PRO A 32 -1.18 13.23 2.65
C PRO A 32 -0.91 11.99 3.51
N GLY A 33 -1.79 10.98 3.46
CA GLY A 33 -1.52 9.65 3.98
C GLY A 33 -1.38 9.59 5.49
N TYR A 34 -1.58 8.40 6.04
CA TYR A 34 -1.40 8.16 7.46
C TYR A 34 -0.15 7.33 7.71
N ASN A 35 0.71 7.80 8.60
CA ASN A 35 1.82 7.01 9.13
C ASN A 35 1.29 6.04 10.19
N LEU A 36 1.41 4.74 9.95
CA LEU A 36 0.88 3.70 10.82
C LEU A 36 1.91 3.13 11.80
N ASP A 37 3.17 3.57 11.77
CA ASP A 37 4.20 3.09 12.69
C ASP A 37 3.86 3.24 14.18
N PRO A 38 3.16 4.30 14.64
CA PRO A 38 2.70 4.39 16.02
C PRO A 38 1.79 3.24 16.46
N ILE A 39 1.02 2.63 15.55
CA ILE A 39 0.19 1.46 15.85
C ILE A 39 1.07 0.22 16.04
N MET A 40 2.07 0.04 15.18
CA MET A 40 3.04 -1.05 15.29
C MET A 40 3.83 -0.94 16.61
N GLU A 41 4.19 0.27 17.04
CA GLU A 41 4.82 0.50 18.35
C GLU A 41 3.88 0.16 19.51
N ALA A 42 2.63 0.62 19.46
CA ALA A 42 1.63 0.28 20.46
C ALA A 42 1.36 -1.24 20.53
N TYR A 43 1.33 -1.93 19.39
CA TYR A 43 1.19 -3.38 19.29
C TYR A 43 2.34 -4.11 19.97
N LYS A 44 3.58 -3.69 19.72
CA LYS A 44 4.76 -4.26 20.39
C LYS A 44 4.70 -4.07 21.92
N ALA A 45 4.17 -2.95 22.38
CA ALA A 45 4.13 -2.60 23.81
C ALA A 45 2.96 -3.24 24.57
N LYS A 46 1.77 -3.33 23.95
CA LYS A 46 0.50 -3.70 24.63
C LYS A 46 -0.08 -5.02 24.16
N GLY A 47 0.49 -5.65 23.13
CA GLY A 47 -0.03 -6.88 22.54
C GLY A 47 -1.08 -6.63 21.44
N PRO A 48 -1.90 -7.64 21.11
CA PRO A 48 -2.85 -7.62 20.01
C PRO A 48 -3.69 -6.35 19.88
N ILE A 49 -3.64 -5.70 18.72
CA ILE A 49 -4.58 -4.66 18.31
C ILE A 49 -5.16 -5.14 16.99
N GLU A 50 -6.49 -5.26 16.92
CA GLU A 50 -7.20 -5.67 15.71
C GLU A 50 -8.44 -4.81 15.48
N GLY A 51 -8.80 -4.69 14.21
CA GLY A 51 -10.05 -4.08 13.74
C GLY A 51 -9.84 -2.75 13.02
N PRO A 52 -10.94 -2.07 12.66
CA PRO A 52 -10.90 -0.73 12.10
C PRO A 52 -10.28 0.24 13.10
N ILE A 53 -9.33 1.01 12.62
CA ILE A 53 -8.60 1.98 13.41
C ILE A 53 -8.57 3.33 12.68
N THR A 54 -8.67 4.39 13.46
CA THR A 54 -8.30 5.73 13.02
C THR A 54 -7.05 6.13 13.78
N LEU A 55 -6.07 6.64 13.04
CA LEU A 55 -4.96 7.36 13.61
C LEU A 55 -5.41 8.75 13.98
N VAL A 56 -5.44 9.03 15.27
CA VAL A 56 -5.61 10.40 15.75
C VAL A 56 -4.27 11.10 15.56
N ASN A 57 -4.29 12.34 15.08
CA ASN A 57 -3.09 13.17 15.03
C ASN A 57 -2.44 13.17 16.42
N ILE A 58 -1.17 12.75 16.48
CA ILE A 58 -0.44 12.59 17.74
C ILE A 58 -0.31 13.95 18.46
N ASN A 59 -0.36 15.06 17.71
CA ASN A 59 -0.36 16.42 18.27
C ASN A 59 -1.69 16.81 18.93
N ASP A 60 -2.80 16.14 18.59
CA ASP A 60 -4.11 16.34 19.22
C ASP A 60 -4.31 15.46 20.46
N MET A 61 -3.34 14.59 20.76
CA MET A 61 -3.34 13.78 21.97
C MET A 61 -2.79 14.58 23.15
N LYS A 62 -3.69 15.12 23.97
CA LYS A 62 -3.34 15.53 25.35
C LYS A 62 -2.64 14.36 26.04
N SER A 63 -1.55 14.65 26.75
CA SER A 63 -0.57 13.72 27.33
C SER A 63 -1.08 12.66 28.33
N ASN A 64 -2.39 12.40 28.41
CA ASN A 64 -3.04 11.50 29.35
C ASN A 64 -4.15 10.64 28.71
N VAL A 65 -4.09 10.36 27.40
CA VAL A 65 -5.06 9.46 26.76
C VAL A 65 -4.41 8.11 26.47
N ASP A 66 -5.01 7.05 27.03
CA ASP A 66 -4.66 5.66 26.79
C ASP A 66 -4.74 5.32 25.29
N SER A 67 -3.56 5.15 24.68
CA SER A 67 -3.33 4.62 23.33
C SER A 67 -3.47 5.63 22.16
N PRO A 68 -2.49 5.68 21.23
CA PRO A 68 -2.52 6.51 20.01
C PRO A 68 -3.59 6.11 18.97
N ILE A 69 -4.52 5.25 19.36
CA ILE A 69 -5.37 4.48 18.49
C ILE A 69 -6.79 4.65 19.01
N LYS A 70 -7.61 5.37 18.25
CA LYS A 70 -9.06 5.25 18.44
C LYS A 70 -9.54 4.13 17.54
N ARG A 71 -10.29 3.19 18.12
CA ARG A 71 -11.21 2.35 17.34
C ARG A 71 -12.26 3.31 16.79
N ALA A 72 -12.09 3.76 15.56
CA ALA A 72 -13.00 4.70 14.94
C ALA A 72 -13.18 4.39 13.45
N ALA A 73 -14.36 4.81 13.00
CA ALA A 73 -15.00 4.53 11.74
C ALA A 73 -14.38 5.34 10.59
N TRP A 74 -15.05 5.34 9.44
CA TRP A 74 -14.73 6.21 8.31
C TRP A 74 -14.49 7.66 8.73
N GLU A 75 -13.39 8.25 8.24
CA GLU A 75 -13.00 9.64 8.45
C GLU A 75 -13.10 10.41 7.13
N SER A 76 -13.49 11.67 7.18
CA SER A 76 -13.53 12.51 5.97
C SER A 76 -12.11 12.88 5.54
N ALA A 77 -11.75 12.55 4.29
CA ALA A 77 -10.42 12.79 3.76
C ALA A 77 -10.44 13.00 2.24
N GLY A 78 -9.80 14.08 1.76
CA GLY A 78 -9.70 14.39 0.32
C GLY A 78 -11.04 14.52 -0.41
N GLY A 79 -12.12 14.90 0.29
CA GLY A 79 -13.48 14.96 -0.27
C GLY A 79 -14.28 13.65 -0.21
N GLY A 80 -13.65 12.55 0.21
CA GLY A 80 -14.27 11.24 0.41
C GLY A 80 -14.21 10.74 1.86
N GLU A 81 -14.39 9.44 2.02
CA GLU A 81 -14.30 8.72 3.29
C GLU A 81 -13.11 7.76 3.26
N PHE A 82 -12.27 7.80 4.28
CA PHE A 82 -11.07 6.97 4.41
C PHE A 82 -11.06 6.21 5.73
N ARG A 83 -10.56 4.97 5.74
CA ARG A 83 -10.26 4.26 6.98
C ARG A 83 -9.10 3.29 6.82
N VAL A 84 -8.50 2.92 7.96
CA VAL A 84 -7.48 1.87 8.03
C VAL A 84 -8.03 0.69 8.81
N ILE A 85 -7.87 -0.52 8.30
CA ILE A 85 -8.12 -1.74 9.05
C ILE A 85 -6.79 -2.34 9.43
N TRP A 86 -6.54 -2.48 10.73
CA TRP A 86 -5.33 -3.10 11.25
C TRP A 86 -5.60 -4.54 11.68
N GLY A 87 -4.81 -5.46 11.16
CA GLY A 87 -4.76 -6.84 11.62
C GLY A 87 -3.38 -7.17 12.18
N PHE A 88 -3.24 -8.36 12.75
CA PHE A 88 -1.98 -8.81 13.36
C PHE A 88 -0.74 -8.64 12.48
N ASP A 89 -0.80 -9.08 11.24
CA ASP A 89 0.34 -9.13 10.33
C ASP A 89 0.21 -8.16 9.15
N ARG A 90 -0.88 -7.40 9.07
CA ARG A 90 -1.22 -6.62 7.88
C ARG A 90 -2.01 -5.37 8.23
N HIS A 91 -2.00 -4.42 7.31
CA HIS A 91 -2.93 -3.29 7.33
C HIS A 91 -3.60 -3.16 5.97
N THR A 92 -4.83 -2.66 6.00
CA THR A 92 -5.66 -2.41 4.81
C THR A 92 -5.98 -0.94 4.76
N SER A 93 -5.72 -0.33 3.61
CA SER A 93 -6.16 1.02 3.28
C SER A 93 -7.50 0.92 2.55
N GLU A 94 -8.49 1.67 3.00
CA GLU A 94 -9.81 1.73 2.37
C GLU A 94 -10.21 3.17 2.13
N TYR A 95 -10.65 3.46 0.91
CA TYR A 95 -11.08 4.79 0.49
C TYR A 95 -12.33 4.71 -0.37
N LYS A 96 -13.28 5.63 -0.13
CA LYS A 96 -14.50 5.79 -0.88
C LYS A 96 -14.64 7.26 -1.27
N HIS A 97 -14.99 7.55 -2.52
CA HIS A 97 -15.31 8.90 -2.95
C HIS A 97 -16.56 8.88 -3.83
N ASP A 98 -17.59 9.64 -3.47
CA ASP A 98 -18.89 9.56 -4.16
C ASP A 98 -18.93 10.29 -5.52
N GLU A 99 -18.04 11.26 -5.72
CA GLU A 99 -18.03 12.10 -6.93
C GLU A 99 -16.83 11.91 -7.86
N LYS A 100 -15.71 11.34 -7.41
CA LYS A 100 -14.45 11.25 -8.15
C LYS A 100 -13.97 9.81 -8.29
N VAL A 101 -13.32 9.54 -9.42
CA VAL A 101 -12.52 8.32 -9.61
C VAL A 101 -11.37 8.35 -8.60
N HIS A 102 -11.21 7.28 -7.86
CA HIS A 102 -10.32 7.27 -6.70
C HIS A 102 -9.63 5.92 -6.52
N ARG A 103 -8.61 5.86 -5.68
CA ARG A 103 -7.93 4.61 -5.31
C ARG A 103 -7.41 4.67 -3.87
N SER A 104 -7.01 3.51 -3.37
CA SER A 104 -6.32 3.36 -2.09
C SER A 104 -4.93 2.77 -2.30
N SER A 105 -4.02 3.04 -1.37
CA SER A 105 -2.69 2.48 -1.35
C SER A 105 -2.24 2.16 0.07
N ALA A 106 -1.42 1.11 0.20
CA ALA A 106 -0.84 0.67 1.46
C ALA A 106 0.64 0.37 1.27
N SER A 107 1.48 0.85 2.17
CA SER A 107 2.94 0.75 2.08
C SER A 107 3.55 0.16 3.35
N ASN A 108 4.69 -0.49 3.18
CA ASN A 108 5.56 -0.93 4.27
C ASN A 108 7.01 -0.49 3.96
N ASN A 109 7.99 -0.91 4.76
CA ASN A 109 9.41 -0.56 4.52
C ASN A 109 10.02 -1.14 3.23
N HIS A 110 9.31 -2.02 2.52
CA HIS A 110 9.81 -2.70 1.32
C HIS A 110 9.10 -2.24 0.04
N THR A 111 7.79 -1.97 0.10
CA THR A 111 7.00 -1.71 -1.10
C THR A 111 5.71 -0.96 -0.80
N THR A 112 5.08 -0.47 -1.87
CA THR A 112 3.75 0.16 -1.89
C THR A 112 2.86 -0.63 -2.83
N LEU A 113 1.71 -1.08 -2.34
CA LEU A 113 0.64 -1.67 -3.14
C LEU A 113 -0.48 -0.66 -3.34
N ARG A 114 -1.13 -0.74 -4.50
CA ARG A 114 -2.23 0.14 -4.90
C ARG A 114 -3.41 -0.70 -5.33
N SER A 115 -4.62 -0.27 -4.96
CA SER A 115 -5.82 -0.77 -5.62
C SER A 115 -5.86 -0.28 -7.07
N PRO A 116 -6.69 -0.88 -7.92
CA PRO A 116 -7.15 -0.22 -9.15
C PRO A 116 -7.75 1.16 -8.84
N TRP A 117 -7.90 1.96 -9.89
CA TRP A 117 -8.77 3.13 -9.86
C TRP A 117 -10.22 2.64 -9.90
N GLU A 118 -11.00 3.05 -8.91
CA GLU A 118 -12.41 2.73 -8.75
C GLU A 118 -13.28 3.91 -9.19
N ASN A 119 -14.50 3.61 -9.63
CA ASN A 119 -15.46 4.63 -10.04
C ASN A 119 -16.03 5.37 -8.81
N PRO A 120 -16.64 6.55 -9.01
CA PRO A 120 -17.34 7.24 -7.94
C PRO A 120 -18.39 6.35 -7.27
N GLY A 121 -18.40 6.33 -5.93
CA GLY A 121 -19.31 5.53 -5.10
C GLY A 121 -18.84 4.10 -4.79
N ASP A 122 -17.88 3.57 -5.55
CA ASP A 122 -17.28 2.26 -5.29
C ASP A 122 -16.24 2.35 -4.15
N LEU A 123 -15.86 1.19 -3.60
CA LEU A 123 -14.86 1.09 -2.54
C LEU A 123 -13.50 0.71 -3.12
N ALA A 124 -12.51 1.59 -2.97
CA ALA A 124 -11.11 1.24 -3.19
C ALA A 124 -10.51 0.60 -1.93
N SER A 125 -9.93 -0.59 -2.07
CA SER A 125 -9.31 -1.32 -0.95
C SER A 125 -8.03 -2.03 -1.38
N VAL A 126 -6.99 -1.93 -0.56
CA VAL A 126 -5.76 -2.72 -0.72
C VAL A 126 -5.13 -3.01 0.63
N TRP A 127 -4.66 -4.24 0.80
CA TRP A 127 -3.94 -4.67 2.00
C TRP A 127 -2.49 -4.98 1.69
N ILE A 128 -1.64 -4.81 2.70
CA ILE A 128 -0.23 -5.18 2.65
C ILE A 128 0.20 -5.75 4.00
N LYS A 129 1.17 -6.66 3.98
CA LYS A 129 1.81 -7.14 5.20
C LYS A 129 2.53 -5.97 5.90
N SER A 130 2.26 -5.79 7.18
CA SER A 130 2.88 -4.75 7.99
C SER A 130 4.34 -5.10 8.29
N SER A 131 5.19 -4.09 8.35
CA SER A 131 6.59 -4.17 8.75
C SER A 131 6.82 -3.51 10.11
N LEU A 132 8.03 -3.63 10.66
CA LEU A 132 8.34 -3.05 11.97
C LEU A 132 8.31 -1.51 12.00
N TRP A 133 8.46 -0.89 10.82
CA TRP A 133 8.46 0.55 10.54
C TRP A 133 8.14 0.76 9.06
N GLY A 134 7.86 1.98 8.62
CA GLY A 134 7.55 2.31 7.22
C GLY A 134 6.12 1.99 6.80
N ASN A 135 5.22 1.73 7.73
CA ASN A 135 3.82 1.41 7.43
C ASN A 135 3.05 2.69 7.10
N LYS A 136 2.36 2.71 5.96
CA LYS A 136 1.54 3.86 5.54
C LYS A 136 0.25 3.39 4.88
N ALA A 137 -0.81 4.16 5.06
CA ALA A 137 -2.02 4.01 4.26
C ALA A 137 -2.40 5.36 3.65
N ASN A 138 -2.64 5.38 2.35
CA ASN A 138 -2.91 6.59 1.59
C ASN A 138 -4.09 6.36 0.64
N TRP A 139 -4.53 7.46 0.03
CA TRP A 139 -5.55 7.49 -1.02
C TRP A 139 -5.17 8.55 -2.06
N ASP A 140 -5.86 8.49 -3.20
CA ASP A 140 -5.64 9.40 -4.33
C ASP A 140 -6.94 9.56 -5.13
N VAL A 141 -7.11 10.70 -5.79
CA VAL A 141 -8.27 11.05 -6.61
C VAL A 141 -7.80 11.57 -7.96
N GLN A 142 -8.53 11.22 -9.03
CA GLN A 142 -8.32 11.87 -10.33
C GLN A 142 -9.08 13.19 -10.36
N ASP A 143 -8.46 14.21 -10.96
CA ASP A 143 -9.09 15.50 -11.25
C ASP A 143 -9.89 15.48 -12.56
#